data_AF-A0A9L0K0A7-F1
#
_entry.id   AF-A0A9L0K0A7-F1
#
_cell.length_a   1.000
_cell.length_b   1.000
_cell.length_c   1.000
_cell.angle_alpha   90.00
_cell.angle_beta   90.00
_cell.angle_gamma   90.00
#
_symmetry.space_group_name_H-M   'P 1'
#
loop_
_entity.id
_entity.type
_entity.pdbx_description
1 polymer ?
#
loop_
_entity_poly.entity_id
_entity_poly.type
_entity_poly.pdbx_seq_one_letter_code
_entity_poly.pdbx_strand_id
1 'polypeptide(L)'
;MLWLLFFLVTAIHAELCQPGAENAFKVRLSIRTALGDKAYAWDTNEEYLFKAMVAFSMRKVANREKTEISHVLLCNVTQRVSFWFVVTDPSEKHTLPAVEVQEAIRMNRNRINNAFFLNDQTLEFLKIPSTLIPPTDPPVPIWIIIFGVIFCIVIVAIILLILSGIRQRRRKDKGPSEVDDTEDKCENTITIENGIPCDPLDTKGGHVNDAFMTEDERLTPL
;
A
#
# COMPACT_ATOMS: atom_id res chain seq x y z
N MET A 1 -22.09 -59.57 6.31
CA MET A 1 -22.73 -58.50 7.11
C MET A 1 -21.89 -57.24 7.28
N LEU A 2 -20.55 -57.28 7.28
CA LEU A 2 -19.73 -56.06 7.41
C LEU A 2 -19.78 -55.13 6.16
N TRP A 3 -19.93 -55.71 4.96
CA TRP A 3 -19.83 -54.97 3.68
C TRP A 3 -20.95 -53.96 3.43
N LEU A 4 -22.18 -54.24 3.89
CA LEU A 4 -23.34 -53.35 3.69
C LEU A 4 -23.21 -52.00 4.43
N LEU A 5 -22.47 -51.96 5.54
CA LEU A 5 -22.24 -50.73 6.30
C LEU A 5 -21.33 -49.74 5.55
N PHE A 6 -20.33 -50.23 4.82
CA PHE A 6 -19.43 -49.36 4.03
C PHE A 6 -20.13 -48.66 2.86
N PHE A 7 -21.11 -49.32 2.23
CA PHE A 7 -21.92 -48.70 1.17
C PHE A 7 -22.91 -47.65 1.70
N LEU A 8 -23.42 -47.78 2.93
CA LEU A 8 -24.28 -46.75 3.53
C LEU A 8 -23.52 -45.47 3.87
N VAL A 9 -22.29 -45.58 4.40
CA VAL A 9 -21.48 -44.40 4.78
C VAL A 9 -21.14 -43.56 3.55
N THR A 10 -20.77 -44.20 2.43
CA THR A 10 -20.45 -43.50 1.17
C THR A 10 -21.68 -42.83 0.54
N ALA A 11 -22.87 -43.44 0.62
CA ALA A 11 -24.11 -42.84 0.12
C ALA A 11 -24.47 -41.54 0.88
N ILE A 12 -24.39 -41.54 2.22
CA ILE A 12 -24.73 -40.36 3.05
C ILE A 12 -23.76 -39.19 2.76
N HIS A 13 -22.47 -39.49 2.52
CA HIS A 13 -21.48 -38.47 2.11
C HIS A 13 -21.77 -37.89 0.72
N ALA A 14 -22.31 -38.70 -0.20
CA ALA A 14 -22.64 -38.27 -1.56
C ALA A 14 -23.92 -37.42 -1.65
N GLU A 15 -24.89 -37.62 -0.76
CA GLU A 15 -26.12 -36.80 -0.72
C GLU A 15 -25.88 -35.41 -0.15
N LEU A 16 -25.16 -35.29 0.99
CA LEU A 16 -25.01 -34.02 1.70
C LEU A 16 -24.10 -33.00 0.98
N CYS A 17 -23.34 -33.45 -0.02
CA CYS A 17 -22.20 -32.73 -0.55
C CYS A 17 -22.20 -32.71 -2.09
N GLN A 18 -23.35 -32.38 -2.67
CA GLN A 18 -23.49 -32.18 -4.11
C GLN A 18 -22.90 -30.83 -4.56
N PRO A 19 -22.33 -30.74 -5.78
CA PRO A 19 -21.87 -29.47 -6.34
C PRO A 19 -23.01 -28.44 -6.41
N GLY A 20 -22.86 -27.32 -5.71
CA GLY A 20 -23.88 -26.26 -5.71
C GLY A 20 -25.01 -26.43 -4.70
N ALA A 21 -24.95 -27.41 -3.78
CA ALA A 21 -25.87 -27.48 -2.66
C ALA A 21 -25.88 -26.17 -1.83
N GLU A 22 -26.99 -25.91 -1.14
CA GLU A 22 -27.30 -24.62 -0.49
C GLU A 22 -26.16 -24.12 0.41
N ASN A 23 -25.73 -24.96 1.36
CA ASN A 23 -24.65 -24.70 2.30
C ASN A 23 -23.27 -25.20 1.82
N ALA A 24 -23.11 -25.52 0.54
CA ALA A 24 -21.82 -25.90 -0.04
C ALA A 24 -21.05 -24.69 -0.54
N PHE A 25 -19.74 -24.69 -0.28
CA PHE A 25 -18.80 -23.63 -0.64
C PHE A 25 -17.79 -24.14 -1.66
N LYS A 26 -17.68 -23.45 -2.81
CA LYS A 26 -16.66 -23.75 -3.80
C LYS A 26 -15.36 -23.01 -3.50
N VAL A 27 -14.28 -23.76 -3.44
CA VAL A 27 -12.91 -23.27 -3.27
C VAL A 27 -12.15 -23.42 -4.59
N ARG A 28 -11.27 -22.46 -4.88
CA ARG A 28 -10.30 -22.53 -5.98
C ARG A 28 -8.92 -22.20 -5.43
N LEU A 29 -7.94 -23.06 -5.72
CA LEU A 29 -6.55 -22.86 -5.34
C LEU A 29 -5.66 -22.67 -6.57
N SER A 30 -4.94 -21.55 -6.62
CA SER A 30 -4.01 -21.18 -7.69
C SER A 30 -2.55 -21.36 -7.23
N ILE A 31 -2.23 -22.56 -6.74
CA ILE A 31 -0.96 -22.89 -6.06
C ILE A 31 0.26 -22.54 -6.93
N ARG A 32 0.23 -22.91 -8.23
CA ARG A 32 1.30 -22.57 -9.19
C ARG A 32 1.45 -21.07 -9.43
N THR A 33 0.36 -20.30 -9.35
CA THR A 33 0.39 -18.84 -9.49
C THR A 33 1.00 -18.17 -8.26
N ALA A 34 0.77 -18.72 -7.06
CA ALA A 34 1.33 -18.21 -5.82
C ALA A 34 2.83 -18.54 -5.63
N LEU A 35 3.22 -19.79 -5.94
CA LEU A 35 4.51 -20.36 -5.53
C LEU A 35 5.48 -20.65 -6.68
N GLY A 36 5.03 -20.53 -7.94
CA GLY A 36 5.86 -20.82 -9.11
C GLY A 36 6.47 -22.22 -9.06
N ASP A 37 7.80 -22.29 -9.19
CA ASP A 37 8.57 -23.54 -9.18
C ASP A 37 8.59 -24.24 -7.81
N LYS A 38 8.17 -23.56 -6.73
CA LYS A 38 8.05 -24.11 -5.37
C LYS A 38 6.64 -24.62 -5.05
N ALA A 39 5.76 -24.72 -6.04
CA ALA A 39 4.40 -25.21 -5.86
C ALA A 39 4.37 -26.68 -5.41
N TYR A 40 3.78 -26.94 -4.25
CA TYR A 40 3.50 -28.30 -3.77
C TYR A 40 2.36 -28.95 -4.58
N ALA A 41 2.31 -30.28 -4.54
CA ALA A 41 1.19 -31.04 -5.08
C ALA A 41 0.03 -31.04 -4.07
N TRP A 42 -1.20 -30.83 -4.53
CA TRP A 42 -2.38 -30.99 -3.69
C TRP A 42 -2.69 -32.50 -3.52
N ASP A 43 -2.35 -33.05 -2.36
CA ASP A 43 -2.51 -34.46 -2.02
C ASP A 43 -3.49 -34.68 -0.85
N THR A 44 -3.59 -35.91 -0.37
CA THR A 44 -4.45 -36.26 0.77
C THR A 44 -4.02 -35.61 2.09
N ASN A 45 -2.76 -35.21 2.22
CA ASN A 45 -2.24 -34.53 3.41
C ASN A 45 -2.65 -33.05 3.40
N GLU A 46 -2.57 -32.38 2.24
CA GLU A 46 -3.08 -31.03 2.05
C GLU A 46 -4.61 -30.96 2.21
N GLU A 47 -5.35 -31.96 1.70
CA GLU A 47 -6.79 -32.09 1.96
C GLU A 47 -7.11 -32.27 3.45
N TYR A 48 -6.31 -33.06 4.18
CA TYR A 48 -6.47 -33.24 5.62
C TYR A 48 -6.15 -31.95 6.39
N LEU A 49 -5.07 -31.26 6.02
CA LEU A 49 -4.71 -29.95 6.58
C LEU A 49 -5.81 -28.93 6.32
N PHE A 50 -6.43 -28.94 5.14
CA PHE A 50 -7.55 -28.04 4.81
C PHE A 50 -8.76 -28.34 5.69
N LYS A 51 -9.16 -29.61 5.84
CA LYS A 51 -10.23 -30.02 6.75
C LYS A 51 -9.93 -29.59 8.20
N ALA A 52 -8.68 -29.75 8.64
CA ALA A 52 -8.24 -29.33 9.97
C ALA A 52 -8.34 -27.81 10.16
N MET A 53 -7.95 -27.01 9.17
CA MET A 53 -8.03 -25.54 9.21
C MET A 53 -9.48 -25.03 9.16
N VAL A 54 -10.36 -25.67 8.40
CA VAL A 54 -11.81 -25.38 8.43
C VAL A 54 -12.41 -25.75 9.79
N ALA A 55 -12.17 -26.96 10.30
CA ALA A 55 -12.66 -27.39 11.61
C ALA A 55 -12.14 -26.48 12.75
N PHE A 56 -10.87 -26.11 12.73
CA PHE A 56 -10.29 -25.12 13.64
C PHE A 56 -11.03 -23.78 13.59
N SER A 57 -11.33 -23.29 12.38
CA SER A 57 -12.05 -22.03 12.18
C SER A 57 -13.47 -22.10 12.73
N MET A 58 -14.16 -23.23 12.53
CA MET A 58 -15.49 -23.48 13.09
C MET A 58 -15.46 -23.55 14.62
N ARG A 59 -14.44 -24.16 15.24
CA ARG A 59 -14.29 -24.19 16.71
C ARG A 59 -14.11 -22.81 17.35
N LYS A 60 -13.82 -21.76 16.57
CA LYS A 60 -13.78 -20.37 17.04
C LYS A 60 -15.15 -19.68 17.05
N VAL A 61 -16.18 -20.29 16.45
CA VAL A 61 -17.57 -19.82 16.52
C VAL A 61 -18.21 -20.32 17.82
N ALA A 62 -18.99 -19.46 18.47
CA ALA A 62 -19.75 -19.82 19.66
C ALA A 62 -20.64 -21.06 19.40
N ASN A 63 -20.76 -21.95 20.39
CA ASN A 63 -21.50 -23.22 20.32
C ASN A 63 -20.96 -24.26 19.31
N ARG A 64 -19.82 -24.02 18.64
CA ARG A 64 -19.24 -24.93 17.62
C ARG A 64 -17.93 -25.61 18.05
N GLU A 65 -17.58 -25.55 19.33
CA GLU A 65 -16.33 -26.09 19.92
C GLU A 65 -16.08 -27.58 19.63
N LYS A 66 -17.14 -28.38 19.48
CA LYS A 66 -17.09 -29.82 19.21
C LYS A 66 -16.86 -30.17 17.72
N THR A 67 -16.68 -29.20 16.84
CA THR A 67 -16.47 -29.45 15.40
C THR A 67 -15.15 -30.17 15.15
N GLU A 68 -15.19 -31.47 14.89
CA GLU A 68 -14.04 -32.28 14.46
C GLU A 68 -13.83 -32.27 12.94
N ILE A 69 -12.65 -32.72 12.51
CA ILE A 69 -12.20 -32.80 11.11
C ILE A 69 -13.14 -33.68 10.26
N SER A 70 -13.73 -34.72 10.86
CA SER A 70 -14.72 -35.62 10.27
C SER A 70 -15.99 -34.92 9.76
N HIS A 71 -16.37 -33.79 10.37
CA HIS A 71 -17.54 -33.00 9.98
C HIS A 71 -17.27 -32.07 8.78
N VAL A 72 -16.03 -32.03 8.26
CA VAL A 72 -15.67 -31.24 7.08
C VAL A 72 -15.53 -32.18 5.87
N LEU A 73 -16.57 -32.14 5.02
CA LEU A 73 -16.65 -32.98 3.82
C LEU A 73 -16.10 -32.22 2.62
N LEU A 74 -15.24 -32.88 1.82
CA LEU A 74 -14.69 -32.36 0.56
C LEU A 74 -15.17 -33.20 -0.61
N CYS A 75 -15.61 -32.55 -1.68
CA CYS A 75 -16.36 -33.17 -2.78
C CYS A 75 -15.98 -32.56 -4.13
N ASN A 76 -16.02 -33.40 -5.17
CA ASN A 76 -15.68 -33.01 -6.55
C ASN A 76 -14.31 -32.31 -6.65
N VAL A 77 -13.28 -32.97 -6.10
CA VAL A 77 -11.89 -32.50 -6.18
C VAL A 77 -11.38 -32.68 -7.61
N THR A 78 -10.95 -31.57 -8.21
CA THR A 78 -10.50 -31.52 -9.61
C THR A 78 -8.98 -31.34 -9.72
N GLN A 79 -8.37 -31.80 -10.81
CA GLN A 79 -6.92 -31.67 -11.05
C GLN A 79 -6.40 -30.22 -11.06
N ARG A 80 -7.25 -29.23 -11.37
CA ARG A 80 -6.92 -27.79 -11.26
C ARG A 80 -7.11 -27.24 -9.83
N VAL A 81 -7.18 -28.13 -8.84
CA VAL A 81 -7.38 -27.84 -7.42
C VAL A 81 -8.55 -26.88 -7.18
N SER A 82 -9.72 -27.28 -7.68
CA SER A 82 -11.00 -26.74 -7.22
C SER A 82 -11.87 -27.86 -6.68
N PHE A 83 -12.55 -27.59 -5.58
CA PHE A 83 -13.44 -28.53 -4.89
C PHE A 83 -14.58 -27.79 -4.20
N TRP A 84 -15.58 -28.53 -3.77
CA TRP A 84 -16.61 -28.07 -2.86
C TRP A 84 -16.33 -28.59 -1.46
N PHE A 85 -16.63 -27.80 -0.44
CA PHE A 85 -16.71 -28.30 0.93
C PHE A 85 -18.03 -27.94 1.60
N VAL A 86 -18.40 -28.77 2.57
CA VAL A 86 -19.58 -28.64 3.43
C VAL A 86 -19.13 -28.92 4.86
N VAL A 87 -19.71 -28.21 5.83
CA VAL A 87 -19.54 -28.51 7.26
C VAL A 87 -20.86 -29.06 7.79
N THR A 88 -20.81 -30.16 8.55
CA THR A 88 -21.99 -30.75 9.21
C THR A 88 -22.03 -30.41 10.70
N ASP A 89 -23.19 -30.52 11.31
CA ASP A 89 -23.28 -30.42 12.78
C ASP A 89 -22.66 -31.66 13.45
N PRO A 90 -21.95 -31.52 14.58
CA PRO A 90 -21.56 -32.67 15.40
C PRO A 90 -22.72 -33.40 16.09
N SER A 91 -23.87 -32.72 16.24
CA SER A 91 -25.04 -33.21 17.00
C SER A 91 -26.13 -33.78 16.09
N GLU A 92 -26.22 -33.29 14.85
CA GLU A 92 -27.28 -33.59 13.90
C GLU A 92 -26.73 -33.83 12.49
N LYS A 93 -27.42 -34.62 11.67
CA LYS A 93 -26.96 -34.96 10.30
C LYS A 93 -27.26 -33.87 9.26
N HIS A 94 -27.44 -32.62 9.67
CA HIS A 94 -27.65 -31.50 8.76
C HIS A 94 -26.35 -30.75 8.47
N THR A 95 -26.34 -30.01 7.36
CA THR A 95 -25.29 -29.05 7.04
C THR A 95 -25.41 -27.81 7.93
N LEU A 96 -24.31 -27.18 8.31
CA LEU A 96 -24.34 -25.92 9.04
C LEU A 96 -24.83 -24.76 8.15
N PRO A 97 -25.49 -23.73 8.71
CA PRO A 97 -25.91 -22.56 7.96
C PRO A 97 -24.72 -21.85 7.30
N ALA A 98 -24.88 -21.48 6.03
CA ALA A 98 -23.83 -20.82 5.25
C ALA A 98 -23.26 -19.57 5.94
N VAL A 99 -24.09 -18.79 6.65
CA VAL A 99 -23.67 -17.57 7.35
C VAL A 99 -22.64 -17.86 8.45
N GLU A 100 -22.84 -18.92 9.25
CA GLU A 100 -21.91 -19.29 10.32
C GLU A 100 -20.56 -19.73 9.75
N VAL A 101 -20.58 -20.57 8.70
CA VAL A 101 -19.37 -21.05 8.03
C VAL A 101 -18.62 -19.90 7.36
N GLN A 102 -19.35 -18.99 6.71
CA GLN A 102 -18.78 -17.81 6.07
C GLN A 102 -18.06 -16.92 7.09
N GLU A 103 -18.68 -16.62 8.23
CA GLU A 103 -18.04 -15.81 9.27
C GLU A 103 -16.86 -16.52 9.94
N ALA A 104 -16.96 -17.83 10.20
CA ALA A 104 -15.86 -18.64 10.73
C ALA A 104 -14.60 -18.55 9.86
N ILE A 105 -14.77 -18.74 8.54
CA ILE A 105 -13.71 -18.67 7.55
C ILE A 105 -13.22 -17.23 7.38
N ARG A 106 -14.11 -16.23 7.36
CA ARG A 106 -13.75 -14.80 7.25
C ARG A 106 -12.86 -14.34 8.40
N MET A 107 -13.21 -14.70 9.64
CA MET A 107 -12.41 -14.37 10.84
C MET A 107 -11.02 -15.02 10.83
N ASN A 108 -10.90 -16.23 10.29
CA ASN A 108 -9.64 -16.99 10.29
C ASN A 108 -8.89 -16.93 8.94
N ARG A 109 -9.38 -16.16 7.95
CA ARG A 109 -8.93 -16.19 6.54
C ARG A 109 -7.41 -16.02 6.41
N ASN A 110 -6.85 -15.02 7.08
CA ASN A 110 -5.39 -14.78 7.13
C ASN A 110 -4.61 -16.02 7.62
N ARG A 111 -5.11 -16.71 8.67
CA ARG A 111 -4.45 -17.90 9.22
C ARG A 111 -4.57 -19.11 8.29
N ILE A 112 -5.69 -19.27 7.59
CA ILE A 112 -5.87 -20.30 6.55
C ILE A 112 -4.90 -20.05 5.40
N ASN A 113 -4.91 -18.83 4.84
CA ASN A 113 -4.01 -18.40 3.77
C ASN A 113 -2.54 -18.68 4.10
N ASN A 114 -2.08 -18.26 5.28
CA ASN A 114 -0.69 -18.44 5.72
C ASN A 114 -0.31 -19.92 5.94
N ALA A 115 -1.25 -20.78 6.33
CA ALA A 115 -0.99 -22.22 6.49
C ALA A 115 -0.67 -22.91 5.15
N PHE A 116 -1.21 -22.40 4.04
CA PHE A 116 -1.00 -22.91 2.68
C PHE A 116 0.02 -22.11 1.87
N PHE A 117 0.62 -21.06 2.44
CA PHE A 117 1.45 -20.06 1.74
C PHE A 117 0.73 -19.40 0.54
N LEU A 118 -0.58 -19.18 0.67
CA LEU A 118 -1.44 -18.53 -0.32
C LEU A 118 -1.93 -17.16 0.18
N ASN A 119 -2.62 -16.43 -0.69
CA ASN A 119 -3.28 -15.15 -0.39
C ASN A 119 -4.75 -15.19 -0.85
N ASP A 120 -5.56 -14.16 -0.53
CA ASP A 120 -7.00 -14.17 -0.90
C ASP A 120 -7.28 -14.22 -2.42
N GLN A 121 -6.30 -13.87 -3.26
CA GLN A 121 -6.40 -13.96 -4.73
C GLN A 121 -6.08 -15.36 -5.26
N THR A 122 -5.29 -16.14 -4.51
CA THR A 122 -4.86 -17.50 -4.91
C THR A 122 -5.56 -18.61 -4.13
N LEU A 123 -6.20 -18.28 -3.01
CA LEU A 123 -7.16 -19.11 -2.31
C LEU A 123 -8.52 -18.38 -2.28
N GLU A 124 -9.31 -18.62 -3.34
CA GLU A 124 -10.64 -18.02 -3.51
C GLU A 124 -11.73 -18.93 -2.90
N PHE A 125 -12.68 -18.31 -2.21
CA PHE A 125 -13.91 -18.93 -1.73
C PHE A 125 -15.09 -18.21 -2.39
N LEU A 126 -15.79 -18.83 -3.34
CA LEU A 126 -16.70 -18.08 -4.25
C LEU A 126 -17.89 -17.38 -3.58
N LYS A 127 -18.34 -17.85 -2.41
CA LYS A 127 -19.42 -17.22 -1.62
C LYS A 127 -18.90 -16.33 -0.48
N ILE A 128 -17.58 -16.28 -0.24
CA ILE A 128 -16.99 -15.61 0.93
C ILE A 128 -16.06 -14.48 0.46
N PRO A 129 -16.39 -13.20 0.68
CA PRO A 129 -15.59 -12.08 0.18
C PRO A 129 -14.15 -12.13 0.71
N SER A 130 -13.22 -11.57 -0.08
CA SER A 130 -11.82 -11.41 0.34
C SER A 130 -11.71 -10.46 1.54
N THR A 131 -10.75 -10.76 2.41
CA THR A 131 -10.37 -9.92 3.56
C THR A 131 -9.29 -8.89 3.22
N LEU A 132 -8.60 -9.02 2.09
CA LEU A 132 -7.71 -7.99 1.57
C LEU A 132 -8.47 -6.67 1.36
N ILE A 133 -7.98 -5.63 2.00
CA ILE A 133 -8.26 -4.24 1.64
C ILE A 133 -7.88 -4.09 0.15
N PRO A 134 -8.73 -3.46 -0.70
CA PRO A 134 -8.35 -3.20 -2.09
C PRO A 134 -7.02 -2.43 -2.12
N PRO A 135 -6.14 -2.67 -3.13
CA PRO A 135 -4.83 -2.04 -3.20
C PRO A 135 -4.96 -0.53 -2.99
N THR A 136 -4.25 0.02 -2.01
CA THR A 136 -4.32 1.44 -1.71
C THR A 136 -3.71 2.21 -2.89
N ASP A 137 -4.57 2.79 -3.73
CA ASP A 137 -4.13 3.71 -4.77
C ASP A 137 -3.30 4.83 -4.13
N PRO A 138 -2.17 5.25 -4.75
CA PRO A 138 -1.36 6.32 -4.20
C PRO A 138 -2.22 7.60 -4.08
N PRO A 139 -2.14 8.34 -2.97
CA PRO A 139 -3.02 9.49 -2.71
C PRO A 139 -2.83 10.64 -3.72
N VAL A 140 -1.80 10.58 -4.55
CA VAL A 140 -1.58 11.44 -5.71
C VAL A 140 -1.28 10.59 -6.95
N PRO A 141 -1.89 10.89 -8.11
CA PRO A 141 -1.52 10.26 -9.38
C PRO A 141 -0.04 10.47 -9.72
N ILE A 142 0.66 9.38 -10.06
CA ILE A 142 2.12 9.36 -10.35
C ILE A 142 2.51 10.40 -11.41
N TRP A 143 1.64 10.64 -12.40
CA TRP A 143 1.88 11.60 -13.47
C TRP A 143 2.00 13.05 -12.98
N ILE A 144 1.35 13.43 -11.87
CA ILE A 144 1.47 14.77 -11.28
C ILE A 144 2.87 14.99 -10.72
N ILE A 145 3.48 13.96 -10.12
CA ILE A 145 4.86 14.01 -9.62
C ILE A 145 5.83 14.22 -10.78
N ILE A 146 5.66 13.47 -11.87
CA ILE A 146 6.47 13.57 -13.09
C ILE A 146 6.33 14.98 -13.71
N PHE A 147 5.11 15.48 -13.84
CA PHE A 147 4.83 16.82 -14.35
C PHE A 147 5.51 17.92 -13.49
N GLY A 148 5.40 17.83 -12.16
CA GLY A 148 6.01 18.80 -11.24
C GLY A 148 7.54 18.87 -11.36
N VAL A 149 8.21 17.72 -11.47
CA VAL A 149 9.66 17.65 -11.65
C VAL A 149 10.08 18.29 -12.98
N ILE A 150 9.41 17.94 -14.08
CA ILE A 150 9.70 18.51 -15.40
C ILE A 150 9.47 20.03 -15.41
N PHE A 151 8.36 20.49 -14.83
CA PHE A 151 8.02 21.91 -14.76
C PHE A 151 9.05 22.72 -13.96
N CYS A 152 9.53 22.21 -12.83
CA CYS A 152 10.62 22.82 -12.07
C CYS A 152 11.93 22.91 -12.87
N ILE A 153 12.33 21.84 -13.58
CA ILE A 153 13.54 21.85 -14.42
C ILE A 153 13.42 22.91 -15.53
N VAL A 154 12.27 22.99 -16.19
CA VAL A 154 12.00 23.98 -17.25
C VAL A 154 12.05 25.41 -16.70
N ILE A 155 11.46 25.68 -15.54
CA ILE A 155 11.52 27.00 -14.89
C ILE A 155 12.97 27.39 -14.56
N VAL A 156 13.74 26.48 -13.94
CA VAL A 156 15.15 26.74 -13.60
C VAL A 156 15.97 27.02 -14.85
N ALA A 157 15.78 26.24 -15.93
CA ALA A 157 16.44 26.47 -17.21
C ALA A 157 16.10 27.84 -17.80
N ILE A 158 14.82 28.25 -17.79
CA ILE A 158 14.38 29.57 -18.28
C ILE A 158 15.02 30.70 -17.45
N ILE A 159 15.03 30.59 -16.11
CA ILE A 159 15.65 31.59 -15.23
C ILE A 159 17.16 31.71 -15.51
N LEU A 160 17.87 30.58 -15.64
CA LEU A 160 19.30 30.57 -15.95
C LEU A 160 19.60 31.17 -17.34
N LEU A 161 18.74 30.92 -18.34
CA LEU A 161 18.87 31.53 -19.67
C LEU A 161 18.65 33.05 -19.63
N ILE A 162 17.63 33.54 -18.92
CA ILE A 162 17.37 34.98 -18.75
C ILE A 162 18.55 35.66 -18.04
N LEU A 163 19.02 35.10 -16.92
CA LEU A 163 20.17 35.63 -16.18
C LEU A 163 21.45 35.63 -17.04
N SER A 164 21.67 34.58 -17.82
CA SER A 164 22.82 34.47 -18.73
C SER A 164 22.73 35.49 -19.86
N GLY A 165 21.55 35.69 -20.47
CA GLY A 165 21.32 36.71 -21.50
C GLY A 165 21.56 38.14 -20.98
N ILE A 166 21.07 38.46 -19.77
CA ILE A 166 21.30 39.76 -19.13
C ILE A 166 22.79 39.95 -18.81
N ARG A 167 23.45 38.93 -18.24
CA ARG A 167 24.90 38.97 -17.95
C ARG A 167 25.73 39.12 -19.23
N GLN A 168 25.39 38.41 -20.30
CA GLN A 168 26.07 38.49 -21.58
C GLN A 168 25.88 39.86 -22.24
N ARG A 169 24.67 40.44 -22.18
CA ARG A 169 24.42 41.81 -22.66
C ARG A 169 25.24 42.84 -21.88
N ARG A 170 25.23 42.78 -20.54
CA ARG A 170 26.08 43.64 -19.69
C ARG A 170 27.59 43.45 -19.92
N ARG A 171 28.03 42.27 -20.37
CA ARG A 171 29.43 41.99 -20.78
C ARG A 171 29.74 42.41 -22.22
N LYS A 172 28.75 42.77 -23.04
CA LYS A 172 28.93 43.30 -24.40
C LYS A 172 28.79 44.83 -24.45
N ASP A 173 27.94 45.41 -23.60
CA ASP A 173 27.84 46.88 -23.41
C ASP A 173 29.10 47.47 -22.74
N LYS A 174 29.88 46.63 -22.03
CA LYS A 174 31.28 46.91 -21.70
C LYS A 174 32.13 46.35 -22.83
N GLY A 175 32.71 47.21 -23.67
CA GLY A 175 33.52 46.81 -24.82
C GLY A 175 34.74 45.94 -24.42
N PRO A 176 35.33 45.21 -25.37
CA PRO A 176 36.40 44.25 -25.08
C PRO A 176 37.67 44.99 -24.65
N SER A 177 38.02 44.86 -23.36
CA SER A 177 39.40 45.01 -22.92
C SER A 177 40.08 43.65 -23.03
N GLU A 178 41.01 43.52 -23.97
CA GLU A 178 42.13 42.57 -23.88
C GLU A 178 42.74 42.66 -22.46
N VAL A 179 43.16 41.57 -21.82
CA VAL A 179 44.35 40.79 -22.16
C VAL A 179 44.16 39.29 -21.85
N ASP A 180 44.93 38.49 -22.57
CA ASP A 180 45.05 37.02 -22.55
C ASP A 180 45.67 36.46 -21.26
N ASP A 181 45.58 35.12 -21.10
CA ASP A 181 46.46 34.25 -20.27
C ASP A 181 46.59 34.56 -18.73
N THR A 182 46.70 33.62 -17.80
CA THR A 182 47.14 32.21 -17.85
C THR A 182 46.34 31.32 -16.87
N GLU A 183 46.36 30.01 -17.13
CA GLU A 183 46.17 28.98 -16.10
C GLU A 183 47.35 29.01 -15.10
N ASP A 184 47.13 28.96 -13.78
CA ASP A 184 47.66 27.91 -12.86
C ASP A 184 47.30 28.15 -11.36
N LYS A 185 47.17 27.02 -10.66
CA LYS A 185 47.26 26.69 -9.23
C LYS A 185 47.93 27.66 -8.22
N CYS A 186 47.20 27.94 -7.13
CA CYS A 186 47.59 27.83 -5.69
C CYS A 186 46.48 28.46 -4.82
N GLU A 187 45.78 27.71 -3.95
CA GLU A 187 46.22 27.40 -2.58
C GLU A 187 46.67 28.63 -1.78
N ASN A 188 45.81 29.11 -0.86
CA ASN A 188 46.21 29.95 0.27
C ASN A 188 45.22 29.81 1.44
N THR A 189 45.46 28.75 2.20
CA THR A 189 45.51 28.68 3.67
C THR A 189 44.82 29.75 4.52
N ILE A 190 43.93 29.24 5.38
CA ILE A 190 43.17 29.87 6.45
C ILE A 190 44.05 30.51 7.55
N THR A 191 43.70 31.73 7.97
CA THR A 191 43.75 32.25 9.37
C THR A 191 42.58 33.27 9.51
N ILE A 192 41.56 33.13 10.37
CA ILE A 192 41.55 33.14 11.86
C ILE A 192 42.13 34.49 12.36
N GLU A 193 41.39 35.41 13.01
CA GLU A 193 40.09 35.33 13.71
C GLU A 193 39.32 36.67 13.89
N ASN A 194 38.07 36.54 14.36
CA ASN A 194 37.31 37.41 15.27
C ASN A 194 37.02 38.90 14.93
N GLY A 195 35.76 39.15 14.53
CA GLY A 195 35.08 40.44 14.68
C GLY A 195 33.57 40.34 14.39
N ILE A 196 32.72 40.78 15.34
CA ILE A 196 31.28 41.07 15.14
C ILE A 196 30.91 42.31 15.98
N PRO A 197 29.82 43.04 15.69
CA PRO A 197 29.89 44.21 14.80
C PRO A 197 29.39 45.50 15.49
N CYS A 198 29.43 46.63 14.79
CA CYS A 198 28.26 47.52 14.56
C CYS A 198 28.65 48.88 13.94
N ASP A 199 27.83 49.30 12.97
CA ASP A 199 27.59 50.67 12.48
C ASP A 199 27.29 51.67 13.63
N PRO A 200 27.35 53.04 13.44
CA PRO A 200 26.83 53.70 12.23
C PRO A 200 27.43 55.07 11.79
N LEU A 201 26.96 55.50 10.60
CA LEU A 201 26.71 56.90 10.15
C LEU A 201 27.87 57.92 10.07
N ASP A 202 28.17 58.35 8.84
CA ASP A 202 28.67 59.70 8.55
C ASP A 202 27.83 60.35 7.44
N THR A 203 27.09 61.40 7.81
CA THR A 203 26.63 62.43 6.87
C THR A 203 26.91 63.83 7.42
N LYS A 204 28.19 64.20 7.41
CA LYS A 204 28.68 65.50 6.91
C LYS A 204 27.99 66.74 7.49
N GLY A 205 28.48 67.21 8.63
CA GLY A 205 27.99 68.41 9.31
C GLY A 205 28.18 69.73 8.55
N GLY A 206 27.23 70.66 8.75
CA GLY A 206 27.22 72.03 8.20
C GLY A 206 26.26 72.93 8.99
N HIS A 207 26.83 73.72 9.91
CA HIS A 207 26.21 74.46 11.01
C HIS A 207 25.42 75.74 10.61
N VAL A 208 24.63 76.28 11.57
CA VAL A 208 24.04 77.67 11.66
C VAL A 208 22.80 77.97 10.76
N ASN A 209 21.68 78.53 11.25
CA ASN A 209 21.13 78.73 12.63
C ASN A 209 19.59 79.04 12.64
N ASP A 210 19.04 79.25 13.84
CA ASP A 210 17.66 79.61 14.24
C ASP A 210 17.30 81.11 14.05
N ALA A 211 16.15 81.41 13.41
CA ALA A 211 15.32 82.62 13.58
C ALA A 211 14.08 82.62 12.64
N PHE A 212 12.96 83.21 13.11
CA PHE A 212 11.70 83.52 12.42
C PHE A 212 10.63 82.41 12.26
N MET A 213 9.67 82.50 13.19
CA MET A 213 8.27 82.09 13.06
C MET A 213 7.52 82.78 11.91
N THR A 214 6.53 82.08 11.36
CA THR A 214 5.21 82.57 10.91
C THR A 214 4.42 81.31 10.53
N GLU A 215 3.59 80.73 11.41
CA GLU A 215 2.24 81.14 11.84
C GLU A 215 1.23 81.28 10.67
N ASP A 216 0.00 80.84 10.95
CA ASP A 216 -1.23 80.98 10.13
C ASP A 216 -1.32 80.15 8.81
N GLU A 217 -2.41 79.49 8.42
CA GLU A 217 -3.81 79.49 8.91
C GLU A 217 -4.46 78.08 9.01
N ARG A 218 -4.90 77.73 10.22
CA ARG A 218 -6.29 77.33 10.57
C ARG A 218 -7.11 76.46 9.58
N LEU A 219 -7.15 75.15 9.82
CA LEU A 219 -8.23 74.23 9.38
C LEU A 219 -9.17 73.88 10.54
N THR A 220 -10.49 74.08 10.36
CA THR A 220 -11.63 73.45 11.10
C THR A 220 -12.95 74.09 10.62
N PRO A 221 -14.14 73.46 10.78
CA PRO A 221 -14.43 72.09 11.24
C PRO A 221 -15.37 71.29 10.30
N LEU A 222 -15.53 69.99 10.58
CA LEU A 222 -16.77 69.21 10.41
C LEU A 222 -16.85 68.19 11.55
#